data_AF-A0A0G2ZBR0-F1
#
_entry.id   AF-A0A0G2ZBR0-F1
#
_cell.length_a   1.000
_cell.length_b   1.000
_cell.length_c   1.000
_cell.angle_alpha   90.00
_cell.angle_beta   90.00
_cell.angle_gamma   90.00
#
_symmetry.space_group_name_H-M   'P 1'
#
loop_
_entity.id
_entity.type
_entity.pdbx_description
1 polymer ?
#
loop_
_entity_poly.entity_id
_entity_poly.type
_entity_poly.pdbx_seq_one_letter_code
_entity_poly.pdbx_strand_id
1 'polypeptide(L)'
;MRALLLVVFFSLLFCITIASEYVGSETCFQCHPGKYNDWKVSGHPYKLRPAEIAKYAPLPLPRGYSWDDVSYVIGGYKWKARYIDKEGYIITTLKDGTKGENQYNMMTGEWVDYHPGEKKAYSCGACHTTGYSSEGHQDNLPGVVGTWEFGGIGCEACHGPGYEHVASGGEVKPVVEEDSSLCGQCHVRGDPNTIPASKGFIRHHEQYNEMMASPHADVLNCVTCHDPHKRAEFSIKYDCATCHGNEAEAFEKTEMAQVGVDCIDCHMPKASKSAVAFGPYEADIRSHLCEINTDPEARMFSEDGKFANSFITLDFACLTCHSNKDIFWAAEYAKDFHKK
;
A
#
# COMPACT_ATOMS: atom_id res chain seq x y z
N MET A 1 -78.80 11.78 11.73
CA MET A 1 -77.58 12.16 10.98
C MET A 1 -76.39 11.59 11.73
N ARG A 2 -75.66 10.64 11.12
CA ARG A 2 -74.55 9.91 11.74
C ARG A 2 -73.29 10.78 11.71
N ALA A 3 -72.67 11.01 12.87
CA ALA A 3 -71.38 11.70 12.97
C ALA A 3 -70.25 10.73 12.56
N LEU A 4 -69.48 11.11 11.56
CA LEU A 4 -68.29 10.38 11.10
C LEU A 4 -67.09 10.87 11.94
N LEU A 5 -66.53 10.03 12.80
CA LEU A 5 -65.24 10.29 13.45
C LEU A 5 -64.13 9.90 12.47
N LEU A 6 -63.37 10.90 11.99
CA LEU A 6 -62.10 10.69 11.31
C LEU A 6 -61.01 10.44 12.36
N VAL A 7 -60.52 9.20 12.43
CA VAL A 7 -59.33 8.85 13.22
C VAL A 7 -58.12 9.00 12.30
N VAL A 8 -57.32 10.04 12.53
CA VAL A 8 -56.04 10.25 11.84
C VAL A 8 -54.98 9.40 12.56
N PHE A 9 -54.54 8.31 11.93
CA PHE A 9 -53.42 7.50 12.40
C PHE A 9 -52.11 8.24 12.08
N PHE A 10 -51.46 8.79 13.08
CA PHE A 10 -50.09 9.31 12.97
C PHE A 10 -49.14 8.11 13.03
N SER A 11 -48.65 7.64 11.88
CA SER A 11 -47.60 6.62 11.81
C SER A 11 -46.26 7.27 12.20
N LEU A 12 -45.83 7.05 13.44
CA LEU A 12 -44.45 7.31 13.88
C LEU A 12 -43.52 6.41 13.06
N LEU A 13 -42.85 6.96 12.05
CA LEU A 13 -41.69 6.33 11.43
C LEU A 13 -40.58 6.27 12.48
N PHE A 14 -40.41 5.11 13.10
CA PHE A 14 -39.18 4.77 13.80
C PHE A 14 -38.07 4.72 12.77
N CYS A 15 -37.21 5.73 12.75
CA CYS A 15 -35.94 5.66 12.05
C CYS A 15 -35.08 4.67 12.84
N ILE A 16 -35.02 3.42 12.38
CA ILE A 16 -34.09 2.43 12.92
C ILE A 16 -32.71 2.89 12.46
N THR A 17 -32.01 3.62 13.32
CA THR A 17 -30.57 3.79 13.18
C THR A 17 -29.96 2.41 13.37
N ILE A 18 -29.58 1.75 12.27
CA ILE A 18 -28.75 0.55 12.34
C ILE A 18 -27.46 1.00 13.02
N ALA A 19 -27.19 0.50 14.22
CA ALA A 19 -25.90 0.68 14.88
C ALA A 19 -24.83 0.12 13.93
N SER A 20 -23.74 0.87 13.72
CA SER A 20 -22.66 0.40 12.84
C SER A 20 -22.21 -0.99 13.28
N GLU A 21 -22.16 -1.93 12.34
CA GLU A 21 -21.65 -3.29 12.57
C GLU A 21 -20.14 -3.30 12.84
N TYR A 22 -19.49 -2.13 12.67
CA TYR A 22 -18.08 -1.93 12.90
C TYR A 22 -17.82 -1.41 14.32
N VAL A 23 -16.85 -2.01 15.00
CA VAL A 23 -16.51 -1.70 16.39
C VAL A 23 -15.23 -0.87 16.54
N GLY A 24 -14.46 -0.73 15.47
CA GLY A 24 -13.21 0.02 15.44
C GLY A 24 -12.02 -0.74 16.04
N SER A 25 -10.83 -0.43 15.56
CA SER A 25 -9.60 -1.15 15.93
C SER A 25 -9.24 -1.02 17.42
N GLU A 26 -9.68 0.05 18.10
CA GLU A 26 -9.46 0.22 19.55
C GLU A 26 -10.26 -0.79 20.39
N THR A 27 -11.39 -1.28 19.88
CA THR A 27 -12.13 -2.38 20.53
C THR A 27 -11.33 -3.68 20.43
N CYS A 28 -10.68 -3.92 19.28
CA CYS A 28 -9.84 -5.10 19.08
C CYS A 28 -8.64 -5.14 20.04
N PHE A 29 -8.07 -3.98 20.40
CA PHE A 29 -6.95 -3.88 21.34
C PHE A 29 -7.24 -4.50 22.71
N GLN A 30 -8.50 -4.42 23.18
CA GLN A 30 -8.88 -4.90 24.52
C GLN A 30 -8.63 -6.40 24.71
N CYS A 31 -8.76 -7.20 23.64
CA CYS A 31 -8.55 -8.64 23.66
C CYS A 31 -7.33 -9.11 22.85
N HIS A 32 -6.88 -8.33 21.87
CA HIS A 32 -5.78 -8.67 20.96
C HIS A 32 -4.65 -7.63 20.95
N PRO A 33 -4.05 -7.30 22.11
CA PRO A 33 -3.08 -6.21 22.22
C PRO A 33 -1.81 -6.46 21.40
N GLY A 34 -1.36 -7.71 21.27
CA GLY A 34 -0.17 -8.06 20.47
C GLY A 34 -0.35 -7.72 18.99
N LYS A 35 -1.40 -8.28 18.37
CA LYS A 35 -1.74 -8.02 16.96
C LYS A 35 -2.03 -6.54 16.69
N TYR A 36 -2.75 -5.89 17.61
CA TYR A 36 -3.01 -4.46 17.51
C TYR A 36 -1.71 -3.66 17.52
N ASN A 37 -0.78 -3.95 18.43
CA ASN A 37 0.48 -3.21 18.53
C ASN A 37 1.35 -3.40 17.28
N ASP A 38 1.43 -4.62 16.74
CA ASP A 38 2.12 -4.90 15.48
C ASP A 38 1.50 -4.11 14.32
N TRP A 39 0.16 -4.10 14.23
CA TRP A 39 -0.58 -3.38 13.19
C TRP A 39 -0.43 -1.87 13.33
N LYS A 40 -0.47 -1.34 14.56
CA LYS A 40 -0.43 0.09 14.85
C LYS A 40 0.88 0.73 14.41
N VAL A 41 1.97 -0.04 14.39
CA VAL A 41 3.28 0.41 13.90
C VAL A 41 3.53 0.06 12.43
N SER A 42 2.50 -0.38 11.69
CA SER A 42 2.56 -0.59 10.24
C SER A 42 2.07 0.65 9.47
N GLY A 43 2.17 0.63 8.13
CA GLY A 43 1.68 1.73 7.28
C GLY A 43 0.17 1.73 7.03
N HIS A 44 -0.54 0.62 7.30
CA HIS A 44 -1.97 0.45 7.06
C HIS A 44 -2.87 1.47 7.81
N PRO A 45 -2.71 1.70 9.13
CA PRO A 45 -3.49 2.70 9.86
C PRO A 45 -3.28 4.14 9.38
N TYR A 46 -2.21 4.39 8.61
CA TYR A 46 -1.79 5.74 8.24
C TYR A 46 -2.19 6.11 6.80
N LYS A 47 -2.88 5.24 6.07
CA LYS A 47 -3.28 5.50 4.67
C LYS A 47 -4.18 6.72 4.53
N LEU A 48 -5.05 6.95 5.51
CA LEU A 48 -5.82 8.18 5.67
C LEU A 48 -6.05 8.44 7.15
N ARG A 49 -5.78 9.66 7.62
CA ARG A 49 -6.07 10.09 8.99
C ARG A 49 -6.71 11.47 8.96
N PRO A 50 -7.70 11.74 9.81
CA PRO A 50 -8.24 13.09 9.91
C PRO A 50 -7.22 14.02 10.58
N ALA A 51 -7.31 15.32 10.28
CA ALA A 51 -6.31 16.31 10.67
C ALA A 51 -6.11 16.38 12.19
N GLU A 52 -7.15 16.19 12.98
CA GLU A 52 -7.10 16.20 14.44
C GLU A 52 -6.21 15.10 15.03
N ILE A 53 -6.04 13.98 14.32
CA ILE A 53 -5.11 12.90 14.70
C ILE A 53 -3.75 13.15 14.05
N ALA A 54 -3.72 13.50 12.76
CA ALA A 54 -2.49 13.60 12.00
C ALA A 54 -1.55 14.73 12.48
N LYS A 55 -2.09 15.80 13.08
CA LYS A 55 -1.33 16.94 13.61
C LYS A 55 -0.30 16.61 14.70
N TYR A 56 -0.44 15.44 15.34
CA TYR A 56 0.51 14.97 16.35
C TYR A 56 1.68 14.18 15.76
N ALA A 57 1.69 13.93 14.45
CA ALA A 57 2.82 13.35 13.74
C ALA A 57 3.79 14.46 13.27
N PRO A 58 5.08 14.15 13.07
CA PRO A 58 6.07 15.10 12.57
C PRO A 58 5.90 15.34 11.07
N LEU A 59 4.76 15.91 10.67
CA LEU A 59 4.39 16.16 9.30
C LEU A 59 4.46 17.65 8.98
N PRO A 60 5.26 18.07 7.99
CA PRO A 60 5.26 19.46 7.55
C PRO A 60 4.03 19.72 6.68
N LEU A 61 3.43 20.89 6.81
CA LEU A 61 2.33 21.31 5.96
C LEU A 61 2.85 22.01 4.70
N PRO A 62 2.07 21.99 3.60
CA PRO A 62 2.40 22.77 2.41
C PRO A 62 2.55 24.25 2.80
N ARG A 63 3.45 24.96 2.12
CA ARG A 63 3.76 26.35 2.45
C ARG A 63 2.51 27.23 2.48
N GLY A 64 2.33 27.96 3.58
CA GLY A 64 1.18 28.83 3.81
C GLY A 64 -0.07 28.15 4.39
N TYR A 65 -0.07 26.83 4.57
CA TYR A 65 -1.16 26.10 5.22
C TYR A 65 -0.94 25.96 6.72
N SER A 66 -2.06 25.89 7.44
CA SER A 66 -2.15 25.50 8.83
C SER A 66 -3.02 24.24 8.99
N TRP A 67 -3.02 23.63 10.17
CA TRP A 67 -3.89 22.47 10.43
C TRP A 67 -5.40 22.84 10.37
N ASP A 68 -5.74 24.12 10.51
CA ASP A 68 -7.11 24.61 10.37
C ASP A 68 -7.57 24.62 8.91
N ASP A 69 -6.65 24.48 7.95
CA ASP A 69 -6.94 24.41 6.52
C ASP A 69 -7.07 22.96 6.00
N VAL A 70 -6.82 21.97 6.86
CA VAL A 70 -6.74 20.56 6.47
C VAL A 70 -7.91 19.78 7.07
N SER A 71 -8.54 18.91 6.28
CA SER A 71 -9.53 17.93 6.75
C SER A 71 -8.86 16.58 7.03
N TYR A 72 -8.03 16.10 6.10
CA TYR A 72 -7.39 14.79 6.15
C TYR A 72 -5.95 14.82 5.64
N VAL A 73 -5.17 13.84 6.10
CA VAL A 73 -3.83 13.52 5.61
C VAL A 73 -3.83 12.15 4.97
N ILE A 74 -3.32 12.07 3.75
CA ILE A 74 -3.12 10.84 3.00
C ILE A 74 -1.68 10.37 3.22
N GLY A 75 -1.51 9.23 3.89
CA GLY A 75 -0.18 8.69 4.20
C GLY A 75 0.53 9.40 5.36
N GLY A 76 1.81 9.71 5.14
CA GLY A 76 2.68 10.31 6.16
C GLY A 76 3.25 9.32 7.18
N TYR A 77 3.37 8.05 6.80
CA TYR A 77 4.06 7.01 7.59
C TYR A 77 5.51 6.79 7.12
N LYS A 78 5.73 6.47 5.83
CA LYS A 78 7.05 6.09 5.31
C LYS A 78 7.49 6.73 4.00
N TRP A 79 6.60 6.83 2.99
CA TRP A 79 6.99 7.31 1.65
C TRP A 79 6.58 8.76 1.40
N LYS A 80 5.29 9.06 1.53
CA LYS A 80 4.75 10.35 1.14
C LYS A 80 3.58 10.78 2.02
N ALA A 81 3.42 12.08 2.19
CA ALA A 81 2.26 12.72 2.77
C ALA A 81 1.62 13.67 1.75
N ARG A 82 0.29 13.68 1.71
CA ARG A 82 -0.52 14.69 0.99
C ARG A 82 -1.67 15.12 1.87
N TYR A 83 -2.27 16.24 1.53
CA TYR A 83 -3.24 16.92 2.37
C TYR A 83 -4.53 17.17 1.61
N ILE A 84 -5.65 17.07 2.31
CA ILE A 84 -7.00 17.35 1.80
C ILE A 84 -7.49 18.63 2.48
N ASP A 85 -8.03 19.56 1.70
CA ASP A 85 -8.58 20.83 2.19
C ASP A 85 -9.93 20.65 2.91
N LYS A 86 -10.50 21.76 3.40
CA LYS A 86 -11.79 21.75 4.11
C LYS A 86 -13.01 21.52 3.23
N GLU A 87 -12.83 21.43 1.92
CA GLU A 87 -13.87 21.09 0.96
C GLU A 87 -13.73 19.65 0.45
N GLY A 88 -12.71 18.91 0.89
CA GLY A 88 -12.47 17.52 0.54
C GLY A 88 -11.61 17.30 -0.70
N TYR A 89 -11.02 18.34 -1.28
CA TYR A 89 -10.12 18.21 -2.43
C TYR A 89 -8.68 18.03 -1.97
N ILE A 90 -7.91 17.25 -2.72
CA ILE A 90 -6.47 17.14 -2.50
C ILE A 90 -5.86 18.50 -2.81
N ILE A 91 -5.07 19.04 -1.89
CA ILE A 91 -4.34 20.29 -2.06
C ILE A 91 -3.31 20.08 -3.17
N THR A 92 -3.40 20.87 -4.23
CA THR A 92 -2.50 20.85 -5.40
C THR A 92 -1.95 22.23 -5.76
N THR A 93 -2.36 23.25 -5.01
CA THR A 93 -1.96 24.65 -5.18
C THR A 93 -1.74 25.23 -3.79
N LEU A 94 -0.62 25.93 -3.61
CA LEU A 94 -0.30 26.63 -2.37
C LEU A 94 -1.19 27.87 -2.18
N LYS A 95 -1.26 28.39 -0.94
CA LYS A 95 -2.10 29.56 -0.60
C LYS A 95 -1.73 30.84 -1.34
N ASP A 96 -0.50 30.96 -1.82
CA ASP A 96 -0.03 32.08 -2.64
C ASP A 96 -0.28 31.91 -4.15
N GLY A 97 -0.96 30.83 -4.55
CA GLY A 97 -1.27 30.51 -5.94
C GLY A 97 -0.21 29.67 -6.67
N THR A 98 0.90 29.32 -6.02
CA THR A 98 1.92 28.42 -6.60
C THR A 98 1.30 27.05 -6.86
N LYS A 99 1.41 26.54 -8.09
CA LYS A 99 0.90 25.21 -8.45
C LYS A 99 1.95 24.17 -8.08
N GLY A 100 1.56 23.10 -7.38
CA GLY A 100 2.48 22.03 -6.97
C GLY A 100 3.00 22.18 -5.54
N GLU A 101 4.21 21.65 -5.29
CA GLU A 101 4.84 21.59 -3.96
C GLU A 101 3.91 21.02 -2.87
N ASN A 102 3.13 19.99 -3.24
CA ASN A 102 1.97 19.54 -2.47
C ASN A 102 2.04 18.08 -2.01
N GLN A 103 3.08 17.35 -2.41
CA GLN A 103 3.41 16.04 -1.88
C GLN A 103 4.75 16.13 -1.15
N TYR A 104 4.74 15.82 0.14
CA TYR A 104 5.97 15.74 0.93
C TYR A 104 6.55 14.34 0.86
N ASN A 105 7.83 14.23 0.55
CA ASN A 105 8.58 13.00 0.54
C ASN A 105 9.23 12.75 1.89
N MET A 106 8.77 11.72 2.60
CA MET A 106 9.23 11.44 3.97
C MET A 106 10.69 10.97 4.00
N MET A 107 11.21 10.43 2.90
CA MET A 107 12.57 9.90 2.83
C MET A 107 13.62 10.97 2.52
N THR A 108 13.30 11.92 1.63
CA THR A 108 14.24 12.97 1.21
C THR A 108 14.00 14.32 1.88
N GLY A 109 12.82 14.51 2.48
CA GLY A 109 12.40 15.78 3.04
C GLY A 109 12.01 16.83 2.00
N GLU A 110 11.82 16.41 0.75
CA GLU A 110 11.53 17.31 -0.37
C GLU A 110 10.03 17.40 -0.66
N TRP A 111 9.61 18.57 -1.13
CA TRP A 111 8.30 18.78 -1.73
C TRP A 111 8.36 18.52 -3.23
N VAL A 112 7.40 17.74 -3.73
CA VAL A 112 7.28 17.44 -5.16
C VAL A 112 5.83 17.64 -5.61
N ASP A 113 5.66 17.73 -6.92
CA ASP A 113 4.35 17.96 -7.52
C ASP A 113 3.50 16.70 -7.57
N TYR A 114 2.22 16.86 -7.22
CA TYR A 114 1.17 15.89 -7.46
C TYR A 114 -0.05 16.61 -8.04
N HIS A 115 -0.32 16.42 -9.33
CA HIS A 115 -1.41 17.09 -10.06
C HIS A 115 -1.45 18.62 -9.88
N PRO A 116 -0.33 19.32 -10.12
CA PRO A 116 -0.17 20.74 -9.77
C PRO A 116 -1.24 21.61 -10.45
N GLY A 117 -2.00 22.37 -9.65
CA GLY A 117 -3.05 23.27 -10.15
C GLY A 117 -4.40 22.61 -10.46
N GLU A 118 -4.54 21.30 -10.33
CA GLU A 118 -5.81 20.61 -10.58
C GLU A 118 -6.76 20.68 -9.37
N LYS A 119 -8.05 20.92 -9.61
CA LYS A 119 -9.09 20.70 -8.58
C LYS A 119 -9.32 19.21 -8.41
N LYS A 120 -8.50 18.55 -7.60
CA LYS A 120 -8.39 17.09 -7.53
C LYS A 120 -9.29 16.52 -6.44
N ALA A 121 -10.37 15.86 -6.82
CA ALA A 121 -11.21 15.12 -5.88
C ALA A 121 -10.43 13.95 -5.24
N TYR A 122 -10.73 13.64 -3.98
CA TYR A 122 -10.21 12.48 -3.28
C TYR A 122 -11.08 11.25 -3.58
N SER A 123 -10.58 10.37 -4.44
CA SER A 123 -11.23 9.12 -4.83
C SER A 123 -10.43 7.87 -4.45
N CYS A 124 -9.57 7.98 -3.43
CA CYS A 124 -8.70 6.88 -2.99
C CYS A 124 -9.29 6.05 -1.85
N GLY A 125 -10.53 6.32 -1.42
CA GLY A 125 -11.17 5.71 -0.25
C GLY A 125 -11.14 4.19 -0.25
N ALA A 126 -11.49 3.56 -1.38
CA ALA A 126 -11.52 2.09 -1.52
C ALA A 126 -10.25 1.37 -1.04
N CYS A 127 -9.06 1.98 -1.16
CA CYS A 127 -7.80 1.37 -0.74
C CYS A 127 -7.17 2.03 0.51
N HIS A 128 -7.80 3.06 1.05
CA HIS A 128 -7.21 3.92 2.09
C HIS A 128 -8.09 4.03 3.35
N THR A 129 -9.26 3.38 3.38
CA THR A 129 -10.23 3.46 4.47
C THR A 129 -10.82 2.09 4.79
N THR A 130 -11.51 1.97 5.93
CA THR A 130 -12.20 0.76 6.39
C THR A 130 -13.70 0.95 6.27
N GLY A 131 -14.41 -0.07 5.75
CA GLY A 131 -15.86 0.00 5.52
C GLY A 131 -16.25 1.01 4.43
N TYR A 132 -15.48 1.04 3.33
CA TYR A 132 -15.73 2.00 2.24
C TYR A 132 -17.03 1.73 1.49
N SER A 133 -17.74 2.81 1.16
CA SER A 133 -18.86 2.84 0.21
C SER A 133 -18.57 3.87 -0.87
N SER A 134 -18.89 3.56 -2.14
CA SER A 134 -18.78 4.51 -3.25
C SER A 134 -19.80 5.65 -3.17
N GLU A 135 -20.81 5.51 -2.33
CA GLU A 135 -21.91 6.45 -2.22
C GLU A 135 -21.63 7.57 -1.22
N GLY A 136 -22.09 8.77 -1.56
CA GLY A 136 -22.05 9.95 -0.69
C GLY A 136 -20.69 10.64 -0.65
N HIS A 137 -20.54 11.47 0.39
CA HIS A 137 -19.40 12.35 0.62
C HIS A 137 -19.08 12.34 2.12
N GLN A 138 -17.96 11.73 2.52
CA GLN A 138 -17.56 11.70 3.93
C GLN A 138 -17.55 13.12 4.52
N ASP A 139 -18.13 13.27 5.71
CA ASP A 139 -18.25 14.52 6.45
C ASP A 139 -18.91 15.66 5.67
N ASN A 140 -19.74 15.33 4.67
CA ASN A 140 -20.35 16.28 3.73
C ASN A 140 -19.34 17.10 2.91
N LEU A 141 -18.13 16.56 2.71
CA LEU A 141 -17.07 17.20 1.94
C LEU A 141 -17.22 16.91 0.44
N PRO A 142 -17.61 17.88 -0.41
CA PRO A 142 -17.93 17.63 -1.82
C PRO A 142 -16.75 17.11 -2.66
N GLY A 143 -15.51 17.35 -2.23
CA GLY A 143 -14.32 16.84 -2.89
C GLY A 143 -14.00 15.38 -2.56
N VAL A 144 -14.62 14.80 -1.53
CA VAL A 144 -14.43 13.39 -1.15
C VAL A 144 -15.43 12.50 -1.89
N VAL A 145 -14.95 11.46 -2.56
CA VAL A 145 -15.79 10.49 -3.27
C VAL A 145 -16.01 9.26 -2.40
N GLY A 146 -17.25 9.07 -1.96
CA GLY A 146 -17.67 7.95 -1.11
C GLY A 146 -17.65 8.29 0.38
N THR A 147 -17.94 7.28 1.19
CA THR A 147 -18.01 7.32 2.66
C THR A 147 -17.27 6.11 3.25
N TRP A 148 -16.94 6.18 4.54
CA TRP A 148 -16.29 5.09 5.25
C TRP A 148 -16.60 5.13 6.75
N GLU A 149 -16.39 4.00 7.42
CA GLU A 149 -16.53 3.89 8.87
C GLU A 149 -15.28 4.46 9.57
N PHE A 150 -14.08 4.10 9.08
CA PHE A 150 -12.82 4.61 9.65
C PHE A 150 -11.79 4.97 8.58
N GLY A 151 -11.01 6.03 8.85
CA GLY A 151 -9.83 6.36 8.06
C GLY A 151 -8.71 5.34 8.29
N GLY A 152 -7.98 5.01 7.22
CA GLY A 152 -6.92 4.00 7.27
C GLY A 152 -7.45 2.57 7.12
N ILE A 153 -6.52 1.63 6.93
CA ILE A 153 -6.81 0.20 6.86
C ILE A 153 -6.71 -0.36 8.29
N GLY A 154 -7.86 -0.54 8.93
CA GLY A 154 -8.03 -1.10 10.27
C GLY A 154 -8.25 -2.60 10.27
N CYS A 155 -8.44 -3.19 11.46
CA CYS A 155 -8.67 -4.63 11.61
C CYS A 155 -9.83 -5.13 10.73
N GLU A 156 -10.92 -4.37 10.71
CA GLU A 156 -12.18 -4.72 10.05
C GLU A 156 -12.13 -4.51 8.53
N ALA A 157 -11.07 -3.89 7.99
CA ALA A 157 -10.85 -3.85 6.54
C ALA A 157 -10.45 -5.23 5.99
N CYS A 158 -9.85 -6.07 6.85
CA CYS A 158 -9.43 -7.42 6.49
C CYS A 158 -10.33 -8.49 7.11
N HIS A 159 -10.82 -8.26 8.33
CA HIS A 159 -11.59 -9.23 9.10
C HIS A 159 -13.11 -9.08 8.99
N GLY A 160 -13.58 -8.04 8.27
CA GLY A 160 -14.99 -7.65 8.22
C GLY A 160 -15.48 -6.97 9.50
N PRO A 161 -16.77 -6.59 9.56
CA PRO A 161 -17.37 -5.94 10.73
C PRO A 161 -17.26 -6.82 11.99
N GLY A 162 -16.77 -6.25 13.09
CA GLY A 162 -16.43 -6.98 14.31
C GLY A 162 -17.56 -7.11 15.34
N TYR A 163 -18.73 -6.50 15.11
CA TYR A 163 -19.80 -6.45 16.12
C TYR A 163 -20.21 -7.83 16.65
N GLU A 164 -20.51 -8.79 15.76
CA GLU A 164 -20.94 -10.13 16.18
C GLU A 164 -19.86 -10.89 16.95
N HIS A 165 -18.61 -10.74 16.52
CA HIS A 165 -17.45 -11.33 17.21
C HIS A 165 -17.36 -10.82 18.65
N VAL A 166 -17.47 -9.50 18.85
CA VAL A 166 -17.38 -8.89 20.18
C VAL A 166 -18.61 -9.23 21.02
N ALA A 167 -19.82 -9.11 20.46
CA ALA A 167 -21.08 -9.33 21.18
C ALA A 167 -21.24 -10.79 21.66
N SER A 168 -20.68 -11.75 20.92
CA SER A 168 -20.69 -13.17 21.28
C SER A 168 -19.55 -13.58 22.23
N GLY A 169 -18.73 -12.63 22.73
CA GLY A 169 -17.56 -12.96 23.54
C GLY A 169 -16.50 -13.77 22.79
N GLY A 170 -16.48 -13.66 21.45
CA GLY A 170 -15.54 -14.34 20.58
C GLY A 170 -15.95 -15.74 20.12
N GLU A 171 -17.18 -16.17 20.39
CA GLU A 171 -17.73 -17.42 19.83
C GLU A 171 -17.82 -17.36 18.30
N VAL A 172 -18.37 -16.26 17.76
CA VAL A 172 -18.31 -15.96 16.33
C VAL A 172 -16.89 -15.54 15.98
N LYS A 173 -16.26 -16.18 14.98
CA LYS A 173 -14.90 -15.82 14.54
C LYS A 173 -14.96 -14.80 13.40
N PRO A 174 -14.05 -13.81 13.38
CA PRO A 174 -13.92 -12.91 12.24
C PRO A 174 -13.51 -13.68 10.99
N VAL A 175 -13.78 -13.09 9.82
CA VAL A 175 -13.35 -13.65 8.54
C VAL A 175 -11.81 -13.64 8.49
N VAL A 176 -11.22 -14.73 8.02
CA VAL A 176 -9.78 -14.84 7.76
C VAL A 176 -9.62 -15.43 6.39
N GLU A 177 -9.24 -14.59 5.42
CA GLU A 177 -8.88 -15.05 4.08
C GLU A 177 -7.41 -15.49 4.10
N GLU A 178 -7.16 -16.72 3.66
CA GLU A 178 -5.81 -17.30 3.61
C GLU A 178 -5.17 -17.17 2.22
N ASP A 179 -5.91 -16.67 1.22
CA ASP A 179 -5.39 -16.40 -0.12
C ASP A 179 -4.90 -14.94 -0.29
N SER A 180 -4.33 -14.63 -1.45
CA SER A 180 -3.82 -13.29 -1.76
C SER A 180 -4.91 -12.29 -2.16
N SER A 181 -6.16 -12.72 -2.36
CA SER A 181 -7.21 -11.92 -3.02
C SER A 181 -7.56 -10.67 -2.22
N LEU A 182 -7.60 -10.76 -0.89
CA LEU A 182 -7.84 -9.63 0.00
C LEU A 182 -6.74 -8.57 -0.13
N CYS A 183 -5.47 -8.98 -0.23
CA CYS A 183 -4.36 -8.07 -0.50
C CYS A 183 -4.51 -7.40 -1.86
N GLY A 184 -4.94 -8.17 -2.86
CA GLY A 184 -5.23 -7.74 -4.22
C GLY A 184 -6.37 -6.73 -4.36
N GLN A 185 -7.18 -6.46 -3.32
CA GLN A 185 -8.16 -5.38 -3.37
C GLN A 185 -7.50 -3.99 -3.41
N CYS A 186 -6.30 -3.88 -2.82
CA CYS A 186 -5.56 -2.61 -2.70
C CYS A 186 -4.22 -2.63 -3.42
N HIS A 187 -3.51 -3.75 -3.35
CA HIS A 187 -2.18 -3.94 -3.94
C HIS A 187 -2.23 -4.41 -5.40
N VAL A 188 -3.20 -3.88 -6.15
CA VAL A 188 -3.36 -4.13 -7.59
C VAL A 188 -3.57 -2.81 -8.34
N ARG A 189 -3.25 -2.81 -9.64
CA ARG A 189 -3.74 -1.79 -10.57
C ARG A 189 -4.24 -2.41 -11.86
N GLY A 190 -5.48 -2.08 -12.22
CA GLY A 190 -6.05 -2.50 -13.49
C GLY A 190 -6.19 -4.02 -13.55
N ASP A 191 -5.77 -4.63 -14.66
CA ASP A 191 -5.81 -6.07 -14.85
C ASP A 191 -4.76 -6.77 -13.96
N PRO A 192 -5.14 -7.74 -13.10
CA PRO A 192 -4.21 -8.49 -12.26
C PRO A 192 -3.08 -9.19 -13.04
N ASN A 193 -3.29 -9.49 -14.32
CA ASN A 193 -2.31 -10.19 -15.18
C ASN A 193 -1.31 -9.27 -15.88
N THR A 194 -1.42 -7.95 -15.66
CA THR A 194 -0.47 -6.97 -16.21
C THR A 194 0.21 -6.23 -15.07
N ILE A 195 1.46 -5.81 -15.25
CA ILE A 195 2.21 -5.08 -14.20
C ILE A 195 2.42 -3.64 -14.65
N PRO A 196 1.57 -2.68 -14.23
CA PRO A 196 1.74 -1.28 -14.62
C PRO A 196 3.07 -0.68 -14.19
N ALA A 197 3.72 -0.03 -15.15
CA ALA A 197 4.97 0.67 -15.00
C ALA A 197 4.85 2.12 -15.48
N SER A 198 5.78 2.96 -15.03
CA SER A 198 5.91 4.33 -15.50
C SER A 198 7.29 4.88 -15.19
N LYS A 199 7.89 5.61 -16.13
CA LYS A 199 9.18 6.29 -15.96
C LYS A 199 10.31 5.33 -15.54
N GLY A 200 10.33 4.12 -16.12
CA GLY A 200 11.38 3.13 -15.88
C GLY A 200 11.27 2.38 -14.55
N PHE A 201 10.12 2.41 -13.89
CA PHE A 201 9.86 1.65 -12.67
C PHE A 201 8.47 1.03 -12.69
N ILE A 202 8.31 -0.10 -12.01
CA ILE A 202 6.99 -0.61 -11.64
C ILE A 202 6.34 0.42 -10.71
N ARG A 203 5.02 0.55 -10.77
CA ARG A 203 4.31 1.45 -9.86
C ARG A 203 4.27 0.85 -8.43
N HIS A 204 3.78 1.59 -7.44
CA HIS A 204 4.03 1.29 -6.01
C HIS A 204 3.08 0.32 -5.31
N HIS A 205 1.99 -0.05 -5.94
CA HIS A 205 0.96 -0.88 -5.34
C HIS A 205 0.62 -2.07 -6.24
N GLU A 206 1.61 -2.55 -7.00
CA GLU A 206 1.47 -3.61 -8.00
C GLU A 206 2.05 -4.93 -7.48
N GLN A 207 2.31 -5.06 -6.17
CA GLN A 207 2.90 -6.28 -5.59
C GLN A 207 2.03 -7.52 -5.84
N TYR A 208 0.70 -7.37 -5.90
CA TYR A 208 -0.18 -8.46 -6.28
C TYR A 208 0.04 -8.85 -7.75
N ASN A 209 0.07 -7.86 -8.66
CA ASN A 209 0.34 -8.09 -10.09
C ASN A 209 1.69 -8.81 -10.30
N GLU A 210 2.73 -8.36 -9.59
CA GLU A 210 4.07 -8.95 -9.65
C GLU A 210 4.06 -10.39 -9.12
N MET A 211 3.49 -10.62 -7.94
CA MET A 211 3.43 -11.93 -7.31
C MET A 211 2.69 -12.94 -8.18
N MET A 212 1.55 -12.55 -8.76
CA MET A 212 0.75 -13.41 -9.64
C MET A 212 1.44 -13.71 -10.98
N ALA A 213 2.39 -12.87 -11.40
CA ALA A 213 3.21 -13.12 -12.59
C ALA A 213 4.50 -13.91 -12.28
N SER A 214 4.86 -14.05 -11.01
CA SER A 214 6.10 -14.72 -10.59
C SER A 214 5.96 -16.25 -10.60
N PRO A 215 7.08 -16.99 -10.63
CA PRO A 215 7.07 -18.45 -10.46
C PRO A 215 6.46 -18.93 -9.12
N HIS A 216 6.29 -18.04 -8.14
CA HIS A 216 5.70 -18.38 -6.85
C HIS A 216 4.16 -18.30 -6.83
N ALA A 217 3.51 -17.76 -7.87
CA ALA A 217 2.07 -17.51 -7.89
C ALA A 217 1.20 -18.74 -7.58
N ASP A 218 1.63 -19.92 -8.05
CA ASP A 218 0.86 -21.17 -7.93
C ASP A 218 1.08 -21.92 -6.61
N VAL A 219 2.08 -21.52 -5.81
CA VAL A 219 2.53 -22.27 -4.63
C VAL A 219 2.57 -21.44 -3.35
N LEU A 220 2.71 -20.12 -3.46
CA LEU A 220 2.79 -19.21 -2.33
C LEU A 220 1.73 -18.11 -2.46
N ASN A 221 1.25 -17.63 -1.33
CA ASN A 221 0.41 -16.44 -1.24
C ASN A 221 1.07 -15.41 -0.31
N CYS A 222 0.52 -14.19 -0.26
CA CYS A 222 1.14 -13.07 0.46
C CYS A 222 1.42 -13.43 1.93
N VAL A 223 0.47 -14.12 2.55
CA VAL A 223 0.55 -14.55 3.94
C VAL A 223 1.41 -15.79 4.14
N THR A 224 1.93 -16.46 3.11
CA THR A 224 2.97 -17.48 3.31
C THR A 224 4.21 -16.81 3.89
N CYS A 225 4.72 -15.78 3.21
CA CYS A 225 5.96 -15.11 3.61
C CYS A 225 5.72 -14.02 4.66
N HIS A 226 4.61 -13.27 4.58
CA HIS A 226 4.38 -12.11 5.45
C HIS A 226 3.40 -12.40 6.59
N ASP A 227 3.70 -11.91 7.79
CA ASP A 227 2.73 -11.67 8.85
C ASP A 227 1.93 -10.40 8.52
N PRO A 228 0.62 -10.50 8.25
CA PRO A 228 -0.19 -9.36 7.82
C PRO A 228 -0.40 -8.29 8.91
N HIS A 229 -0.11 -8.61 10.18
CA HIS A 229 -0.21 -7.62 11.26
C HIS A 229 1.07 -6.79 11.38
N LYS A 230 2.22 -7.34 11.00
CA LYS A 230 3.51 -6.66 11.21
C LYS A 230 3.82 -5.70 10.07
N ARG A 231 4.58 -4.65 10.39
CA ARG A 231 5.19 -3.80 9.36
C ARG A 231 6.09 -4.63 8.44
N ALA A 232 6.08 -4.29 7.15
CA ALA A 232 6.67 -5.10 6.08
C ALA A 232 8.12 -5.54 6.38
N GLU A 233 8.94 -4.66 6.95
CA GLU A 233 10.35 -4.92 7.24
C GLU A 233 10.60 -6.00 8.30
N PHE A 234 9.60 -6.34 9.11
CA PHE A 234 9.69 -7.30 10.22
C PHE A 234 8.60 -8.37 10.16
N SER A 235 8.01 -8.53 8.97
CA SER A 235 6.87 -9.44 8.76
C SER A 235 7.26 -10.79 8.16
N ILE A 236 8.53 -11.00 7.78
CA ILE A 236 8.95 -12.25 7.15
C ILE A 236 8.90 -13.41 8.14
N LYS A 237 8.13 -14.45 7.80
CA LYS A 237 7.94 -15.69 8.57
C LYS A 237 8.84 -16.82 8.09
N TYR A 238 9.05 -16.90 6.78
CA TYR A 238 9.94 -17.87 6.13
C TYR A 238 10.88 -17.11 5.20
N ASP A 239 12.17 -17.39 5.32
CA ASP A 239 13.18 -16.84 4.42
C ASP A 239 13.29 -17.67 3.13
N CYS A 240 14.11 -17.19 2.20
CA CYS A 240 14.34 -17.88 0.92
C CYS A 240 14.95 -19.27 1.14
N ALA A 241 15.88 -19.41 2.10
CA ALA A 241 16.62 -20.63 2.38
C ALA A 241 15.72 -21.78 2.89
N THR A 242 14.57 -21.45 3.48
CA THR A 242 13.56 -22.42 3.91
C THR A 242 13.11 -23.34 2.76
N CYS A 243 13.03 -22.81 1.53
CA CYS A 243 12.65 -23.57 0.34
C CYS A 243 13.81 -23.74 -0.67
N HIS A 244 14.73 -22.79 -0.74
CA HIS A 244 15.88 -22.75 -1.66
C HIS A 244 17.19 -23.09 -0.94
N GLY A 245 17.21 -24.22 -0.23
CA GLY A 245 18.34 -24.60 0.62
C GLY A 245 19.64 -24.84 -0.15
N ASN A 246 19.57 -25.41 -1.36
CA ASN A 246 20.75 -25.67 -2.19
C ASN A 246 21.34 -24.34 -2.70
N GLU A 247 20.50 -23.42 -3.15
CA GLU A 247 20.91 -22.11 -3.63
C GLU A 247 21.49 -21.27 -2.49
N ALA A 248 20.92 -21.36 -1.28
CA ALA A 248 21.44 -20.71 -0.08
C ALA A 248 22.83 -21.26 0.29
N GLU A 249 23.02 -22.58 0.33
CA GLU A 249 24.32 -23.20 0.65
C GLU A 249 25.39 -22.83 -0.39
N ALA A 250 25.01 -22.73 -1.67
CA ALA A 250 25.91 -22.26 -2.72
C ALA A 250 26.25 -20.78 -2.54
N PHE A 251 25.25 -19.93 -2.23
CA PHE A 251 25.43 -18.50 -2.08
C PHE A 251 26.31 -18.13 -0.88
N GLU A 252 26.19 -18.82 0.25
CA GLU A 252 27.01 -18.59 1.46
C GLU A 252 28.51 -18.70 1.20
N LYS A 253 28.93 -19.43 0.15
CA LYS A 253 30.33 -19.62 -0.24
C LYS A 253 30.88 -18.46 -1.09
N THR A 254 30.04 -17.53 -1.53
CA THR A 254 30.42 -16.42 -2.42
C THR A 254 30.97 -15.21 -1.65
N GLU A 255 31.77 -14.38 -2.32
CA GLU A 255 32.23 -13.10 -1.77
C GLU A 255 31.05 -12.15 -1.47
N MET A 256 29.96 -12.23 -2.24
CA MET A 256 28.75 -11.41 -2.03
C MET A 256 28.10 -11.69 -0.67
N ALA A 257 27.96 -12.97 -0.30
CA ALA A 257 27.43 -13.34 1.02
C ALA A 257 28.36 -12.86 2.15
N GLN A 258 29.69 -12.95 1.95
CA GLN A 258 30.67 -12.53 2.96
C GLN A 258 30.65 -11.02 3.25
N VAL A 259 30.22 -10.21 2.28
CA VAL A 259 30.05 -8.75 2.46
C VAL A 259 28.61 -8.34 2.80
N GLY A 260 27.73 -9.31 3.08
CA GLY A 260 26.38 -9.08 3.58
C GLY A 260 25.34 -8.74 2.50
N VAL A 261 25.53 -9.17 1.26
CA VAL A 261 24.47 -9.14 0.23
C VAL A 261 23.45 -10.23 0.55
N ASP A 262 22.17 -9.90 0.50
CA ASP A 262 21.08 -10.84 0.73
C ASP A 262 20.39 -11.27 -0.58
N CYS A 263 19.67 -12.39 -0.55
CA CYS A 263 18.89 -12.91 -1.70
C CYS A 263 17.99 -11.82 -2.33
N ILE A 264 17.36 -11.02 -1.46
CA ILE A 264 16.42 -9.97 -1.85
C ILE A 264 17.09 -8.80 -2.58
N ASP A 265 18.41 -8.64 -2.49
CA ASP A 265 19.10 -7.51 -3.15
C ASP A 265 19.19 -7.71 -4.67
N CYS A 266 19.26 -8.97 -5.13
CA CYS A 266 19.23 -9.30 -6.55
C CYS A 266 17.85 -9.77 -7.02
N HIS A 267 17.14 -10.59 -6.23
CA HIS A 267 15.87 -11.19 -6.64
C HIS A 267 14.66 -10.29 -6.34
N MET A 268 14.76 -9.40 -5.35
CA MET A 268 13.70 -8.44 -5.00
C MET A 268 14.27 -7.01 -4.95
N PRO A 269 14.94 -6.54 -6.02
CA PRO A 269 15.55 -5.22 -6.03
C PRO A 269 14.46 -4.16 -5.93
N LYS A 270 14.83 -2.93 -5.57
CA LYS A 270 13.87 -1.82 -5.48
C LYS A 270 13.46 -1.31 -6.86
N ALA A 271 12.79 -2.14 -7.66
CA ALA A 271 12.35 -1.82 -9.02
C ALA A 271 10.99 -1.11 -9.09
N SER A 272 10.34 -0.90 -7.94
CA SER A 272 9.02 -0.27 -7.84
C SER A 272 9.13 1.11 -7.18
N LYS A 273 8.41 2.11 -7.71
CA LYS A 273 8.50 3.51 -7.26
C LYS A 273 7.20 4.05 -6.64
N SER A 274 7.29 4.45 -5.37
CA SER A 274 6.26 5.13 -4.59
C SER A 274 6.48 6.62 -4.47
N ALA A 275 7.68 7.05 -4.10
CA ALA A 275 8.06 8.43 -3.87
C ALA A 275 9.39 8.77 -4.57
N VAL A 276 10.46 8.02 -4.28
CA VAL A 276 11.84 8.32 -4.72
C VAL A 276 12.32 7.32 -5.77
N ALA A 277 13.10 7.82 -6.73
CA ALA A 277 14.09 7.02 -7.45
C ALA A 277 15.48 7.50 -7.02
N PHE A 278 16.34 6.60 -6.57
CA PHE A 278 17.73 6.88 -6.15
C PHE A 278 18.73 6.77 -7.30
N GLY A 279 18.30 6.23 -8.44
CA GLY A 279 19.09 6.13 -9.66
C GLY A 279 18.23 5.64 -10.82
N PRO A 280 18.85 5.24 -11.95
CA PRO A 280 18.14 4.67 -13.09
C PRO A 280 17.52 3.29 -12.79
N TYR A 281 18.10 2.54 -11.83
CA TYR A 281 17.73 1.15 -11.53
C TYR A 281 17.40 0.90 -10.05
N GLU A 282 17.25 1.96 -9.25
CA GLU A 282 16.88 1.84 -7.84
C GLU A 282 15.82 2.88 -7.46
N ALA A 283 14.71 2.39 -6.90
CA ALA A 283 13.62 3.16 -6.31
C ALA A 283 13.42 2.78 -4.84
N ASP A 284 12.18 2.74 -4.34
CA ASP A 284 11.88 2.72 -2.90
C ASP A 284 10.94 1.59 -2.46
N ILE A 285 10.57 0.69 -3.36
CA ILE A 285 9.79 -0.53 -3.07
C ILE A 285 10.43 -1.73 -3.78
N ARG A 286 10.59 -2.82 -3.03
CA ARG A 286 11.11 -4.10 -3.52
C ARG A 286 10.10 -4.77 -4.45
N SER A 287 10.61 -5.28 -5.57
CA SER A 287 9.84 -6.10 -6.51
C SER A 287 9.53 -7.48 -5.94
N HIS A 288 8.46 -8.09 -6.43
CA HIS A 288 8.04 -9.45 -6.07
C HIS A 288 8.09 -10.42 -7.27
N LEU A 289 8.81 -10.05 -8.33
CA LEU A 289 8.97 -10.91 -9.52
C LEU A 289 9.91 -12.09 -9.27
N CYS A 290 10.94 -11.90 -8.44
CA CYS A 290 11.91 -12.90 -7.97
C CYS A 290 12.79 -13.57 -9.05
N GLU A 291 12.27 -13.83 -10.24
CA GLU A 291 13.02 -14.40 -11.36
C GLU A 291 13.94 -13.36 -11.99
N ILE A 292 15.21 -13.70 -12.20
CA ILE A 292 16.18 -12.85 -12.91
C ILE A 292 16.38 -13.41 -14.31
N ASN A 293 16.09 -12.62 -15.33
CA ASN A 293 16.45 -12.92 -16.71
C ASN A 293 17.89 -12.50 -16.96
N THR A 294 18.75 -13.48 -17.27
CA THR A 294 20.20 -13.27 -17.45
C THR A 294 20.59 -12.89 -18.88
N ASP A 295 19.64 -12.75 -19.80
CA ASP A 295 19.91 -12.25 -21.14
C ASP A 295 20.21 -10.74 -21.09
N PRO A 296 21.41 -10.28 -21.51
CA PRO A 296 21.76 -8.86 -21.51
C PRO A 296 20.91 -8.01 -22.45
N GLU A 297 20.17 -8.60 -23.38
CA GLU A 297 19.25 -7.90 -24.27
C GLU A 297 17.81 -7.84 -23.73
N ALA A 298 17.52 -8.55 -22.63
CA ALA A 298 16.19 -8.53 -22.01
C ALA A 298 15.83 -7.12 -21.51
N ARG A 299 14.55 -6.77 -21.64
CA ARG A 299 14.00 -5.49 -21.18
C ARG A 299 13.02 -5.73 -20.06
N MET A 300 13.17 -5.03 -18.94
CA MET A 300 12.21 -5.14 -17.84
C MET A 300 10.86 -4.53 -18.18
N PHE A 301 10.83 -3.54 -19.08
CA PHE A 301 9.63 -2.80 -19.43
C PHE A 301 9.28 -2.95 -20.91
N SER A 302 7.98 -2.83 -21.22
CA SER A 302 7.47 -2.71 -22.57
C SER A 302 8.11 -1.53 -23.30
N GLU A 303 8.10 -1.55 -24.63
CA GLU A 303 8.71 -0.49 -25.45
C GLU A 303 8.10 0.90 -25.17
N ASP A 304 6.81 0.96 -24.81
CA ASP A 304 6.14 2.18 -24.39
C ASP A 304 6.29 2.51 -22.89
N GLY A 305 6.99 1.67 -22.14
CA GLY A 305 7.28 1.82 -20.71
C GLY A 305 6.07 1.75 -19.78
N LYS A 306 4.92 1.28 -20.27
CA LYS A 306 3.67 1.23 -19.50
C LYS A 306 3.49 -0.06 -18.70
N PHE A 307 4.21 -1.12 -19.06
CA PHE A 307 4.12 -2.41 -18.38
C PHE A 307 5.50 -2.97 -18.11
N ALA A 308 5.64 -3.71 -17.01
CA ALA A 308 6.80 -4.54 -16.75
C ALA A 308 6.55 -5.98 -17.26
N ASN A 309 7.61 -6.64 -17.68
CA ASN A 309 7.63 -8.08 -17.91
C ASN A 309 7.71 -8.83 -16.57
N SER A 310 7.48 -10.14 -16.58
CA SER A 310 7.39 -10.99 -15.40
C SER A 310 8.74 -11.42 -14.81
N PHE A 311 9.80 -10.64 -15.03
CA PHE A 311 11.16 -10.93 -14.55
C PHE A 311 11.93 -9.64 -14.22
N ILE A 312 12.96 -9.79 -13.40
CA ILE A 312 13.99 -8.79 -13.12
C ILE A 312 15.07 -8.87 -14.19
N THR A 313 15.58 -7.73 -14.65
CA THR A 313 16.75 -7.67 -15.54
C THR A 313 18.03 -7.34 -14.78
N LEU A 314 19.17 -7.63 -15.39
CA LEU A 314 20.50 -7.51 -14.78
C LEU A 314 20.89 -6.08 -14.36
N ASP A 315 20.34 -5.06 -15.01
CA ASP A 315 20.49 -3.66 -14.60
C ASP A 315 19.90 -3.38 -13.21
N PHE A 316 18.74 -3.94 -12.90
CA PHE A 316 18.12 -3.85 -11.57
C PHE A 316 18.79 -4.78 -10.54
N ALA A 317 19.21 -5.97 -10.95
CA ALA A 317 19.80 -6.96 -10.05
C ALA A 317 21.28 -6.71 -9.70
N CYS A 318 22.05 -6.09 -10.61
CA CYS A 318 23.51 -6.00 -10.49
C CYS A 318 24.04 -4.57 -10.54
N LEU A 319 23.53 -3.74 -11.46
CA LEU A 319 24.16 -2.44 -11.78
C LEU A 319 23.85 -1.33 -10.75
N THR A 320 22.99 -1.61 -9.77
CA THR A 320 22.77 -0.75 -8.59
C THR A 320 24.04 -0.66 -7.73
N CYS A 321 24.73 -1.78 -7.52
CA CYS A 321 26.01 -1.83 -6.80
C CYS A 321 27.20 -1.74 -7.75
N HIS A 322 27.11 -2.35 -8.93
CA HIS A 322 28.18 -2.40 -9.93
C HIS A 322 28.06 -1.27 -10.98
N SER A 323 27.91 -0.02 -10.51
CA SER A 323 27.58 1.14 -11.35
C SER A 323 28.66 1.53 -12.39
N ASN A 324 29.87 0.98 -12.26
CA ASN A 324 30.97 1.17 -13.21
C ASN A 324 31.10 0.02 -14.24
N LYS A 325 30.14 -0.89 -14.28
CA LYS A 325 30.09 -2.04 -15.20
C LYS A 325 28.95 -1.88 -16.20
N ASP A 326 29.01 -2.64 -17.27
CA ASP A 326 27.93 -2.75 -18.25
C ASP A 326 27.12 -4.04 -18.06
N ILE A 327 26.02 -4.15 -18.81
CA ILE A 327 25.10 -5.29 -18.71
C ILE A 327 25.70 -6.61 -19.24
N PHE A 328 26.67 -6.54 -20.16
CA PHE A 328 27.34 -7.74 -20.69
C PHE A 328 28.29 -8.33 -19.65
N TRP A 329 28.98 -7.48 -18.89
CA TRP A 329 29.71 -7.90 -17.71
C TRP A 329 28.77 -8.59 -16.71
N ALA A 330 27.61 -8.00 -16.41
CA ALA A 330 26.66 -8.62 -15.47
C ALA A 330 26.21 -10.02 -15.96
N ALA A 331 25.95 -10.18 -17.26
CA ALA A 331 25.50 -11.45 -17.84
C ALA A 331 26.54 -12.58 -17.71
N GLU A 332 27.83 -12.27 -17.86
CA GLU A 332 28.93 -13.23 -17.68
C GLU A 332 28.93 -13.82 -16.26
N TYR A 333 28.66 -12.98 -15.26
CA TYR A 333 28.69 -13.38 -13.85
C TYR A 333 27.36 -13.98 -13.38
N ALA A 334 26.22 -13.55 -13.93
CA ALA A 334 24.90 -14.04 -13.55
C ALA A 334 24.62 -15.47 -14.03
N LYS A 335 25.21 -15.90 -15.15
CA LYS A 335 25.00 -17.25 -15.68
C LYS A 335 25.44 -18.31 -14.67
N ASP A 336 24.53 -19.25 -14.35
CA ASP A 336 24.75 -20.36 -13.43
C ASP A 336 25.28 -19.92 -12.04
N PHE A 337 24.92 -18.72 -11.58
CA PHE A 337 25.45 -18.10 -10.36
C PHE A 337 25.44 -19.04 -9.13
N HIS A 338 24.34 -19.74 -8.88
CA HIS A 338 24.21 -20.69 -7.75
C HIS A 338 24.82 -22.08 -7.99
N LYS A 339 25.51 -22.29 -9.13
CA LYS A 339 26.18 -23.57 -9.46
C LYS A 339 27.70 -23.42 -9.57
N LYS A 340 28.23 -22.23 -9.31
CA LYS A 340 29.66 -21.91 -9.41
C LYS A 340 30.47 -22.40 -8.22
#